data_AF-A0A949SRV6-F1
#
_entry.id   AF-A0A949SRV6-F1
#
_cell.length_a   1.000
_cell.length_b   1.000
_cell.length_c   1.000
_cell.angle_alpha   90.00
_cell.angle_beta   90.00
_cell.angle_gamma   90.00
#
_symmetry.space_group_name_H-M   'P 1'
#
loop_
_entity.id
_entity.type
_entity.pdbx_description
1 polymer ?
#
loop_
_entity_poly.entity_id
_entity_poly.type
_entity_poly.pdbx_seq_one_letter_code
_entity_poly.pdbx_strand_id
1 'polypeptide(L)' 'MKTLAWAFLLAALSLAAPLSAQLKGKPAPDFSAGESVTAKQDHRTLADCKAEVVLIKLWGVK' A
#
# COMPACT_ATOMS: atom_id res chain seq x y z
N MET A 1 34.06 -9.50 4.95
CA MET A 1 32.75 -9.74 4.28
C MET A 1 31.51 -9.58 5.19
N LYS A 2 31.63 -9.31 6.51
CA LYS A 2 30.45 -9.24 7.42
C LYS A 2 29.89 -7.81 7.63
N THR A 3 30.67 -6.78 7.37
CA THR A 3 30.29 -5.36 7.61
C THR A 3 29.34 -4.81 6.55
N LEU A 4 29.47 -5.24 5.29
CA LEU A 4 28.59 -4.79 4.19
C LEU A 4 27.16 -5.32 4.33
N ALA A 5 26.99 -6.55 4.79
CA ALA A 5 25.66 -7.14 5.00
C ALA A 5 24.86 -6.41 6.09
N TRP A 6 25.54 -5.95 7.15
CA TRP A 6 24.91 -5.16 8.22
C TRP A 6 24.50 -3.75 7.77
N ALA A 7 25.35 -3.09 6.97
CA ALA A 7 25.00 -1.79 6.39
C ALA A 7 23.78 -1.90 5.45
N PHE A 8 23.71 -2.98 4.65
CA PHE A 8 22.55 -3.26 3.80
C PHE A 8 21.28 -3.55 4.61
N LEU A 9 21.40 -4.34 5.69
CA LEU A 9 20.27 -4.66 6.56
C LEU A 9 19.72 -3.41 7.26
N LEU A 10 20.60 -2.55 7.79
CA LEU A 10 20.24 -1.29 8.44
C LEU A 10 19.62 -0.29 7.45
N ALA A 11 20.13 -0.23 6.22
CA ALA A 11 19.53 0.58 5.15
C ALA A 11 18.12 0.06 4.78
N ALA A 12 17.94 -1.26 4.64
CA ALA A 12 16.63 -1.86 4.37
C ALA A 12 15.62 -1.61 5.50
N LEU A 13 16.07 -1.65 6.77
CA LEU A 13 15.25 -1.30 7.94
C LEU A 13 14.86 0.18 7.96
N SER A 14 15.70 1.09 7.48
CA SER A 14 15.36 2.53 7.38
C SER A 14 14.34 2.83 6.27
N LEU A 15 14.31 2.05 5.18
CA LEU A 15 13.27 2.13 4.15
C LEU A 15 11.93 1.54 4.63
N ALA A 16 11.96 0.65 5.63
CA ALA A 16 10.77 0.06 6.23
C ALA A 16 10.10 0.96 7.29
N ALA A 17 10.52 2.23 7.41
CA ALA A 17 9.78 3.23 8.19
C ALA A 17 8.30 3.20 7.76
N PRO A 18 7.35 3.32 8.71
CA PRO A 18 5.94 3.08 8.42
C PRO A 18 5.45 4.16 7.45
N LEU A 19 5.36 3.78 6.17
CA LEU A 19 4.82 4.58 5.07
C LEU A 19 3.45 5.21 5.43
N SER A 20 2.74 4.56 6.35
CA SER A 20 1.47 4.98 6.98
C SER A 20 1.50 6.39 7.58
N ALA A 21 2.60 6.84 8.17
CA ALA A 21 2.70 8.17 8.78
C ALA A 21 2.85 9.28 7.72
N GLN A 22 3.42 8.97 6.56
CA GLN A 22 3.71 9.93 5.49
C GLN A 22 2.48 10.36 4.68
N LEU A 23 1.39 9.60 4.76
CA LEU A 23 0.19 9.78 3.93
C LEU A 23 -0.98 10.44 4.68
N LYS A 24 -0.92 10.57 6.02
CA LYS A 24 -1.99 11.18 6.80
C LYS A 24 -2.15 12.67 6.44
N GLY A 25 -3.38 13.08 6.08
CA GLY A 25 -3.72 14.46 5.71
C GLY A 25 -3.30 14.87 4.29
N LYS A 26 -2.69 13.97 3.51
CA LYS A 26 -2.44 14.15 2.08
C LYS A 26 -3.58 13.54 1.26
N PRO A 27 -3.77 13.95 0.00
CA PRO A 27 -4.68 13.26 -0.91
C PRO A 27 -4.36 11.76 -0.95
N ALA A 28 -5.41 10.93 -0.99
CA ALA A 28 -5.23 9.50 -1.16
C ALA A 28 -4.45 9.23 -2.47
N PRO A 29 -3.50 8.28 -2.47
CA PRO A 29 -2.83 7.88 -3.71
C PRO A 29 -3.86 7.32 -4.69
N ASP A 30 -3.64 7.59 -5.97
CA ASP A 30 -4.47 7.01 -7.02
C ASP A 30 -4.30 5.49 -7.03
N PHE A 31 -5.40 4.77 -7.27
CA PHE A 31 -5.40 3.32 -7.33
C PHE A 31 -6.33 2.81 -8.42
N SER A 32 -5.96 1.67 -9.01
CA SER A 32 -6.82 0.85 -9.85
C SER A 32 -6.80 -0.57 -9.28
N ALA A 33 -7.90 -0.97 -8.67
CA ALA A 33 -8.11 -2.33 -8.20
C ALA A 33 -8.59 -3.18 -9.37
N GLY A 34 -7.89 -4.28 -9.61
CA GLY A 34 -8.24 -5.29 -10.60
C GLY A 34 -9.48 -6.11 -10.22
N GLU A 35 -9.61 -7.27 -10.85
CA GLU A 35 -10.72 -8.19 -10.61
C GLU A 35 -10.83 -8.52 -9.11
N SER A 36 -12.03 -8.40 -8.57
CA SER A 36 -12.29 -8.71 -7.17
C SER A 36 -12.18 -10.21 -6.93
N VAL A 37 -11.52 -10.58 -5.82
CA VAL A 37 -11.34 -11.99 -5.42
C VAL A 37 -12.67 -12.65 -5.04
N THR A 38 -13.66 -11.87 -4.58
CA THR A 38 -14.92 -12.39 -4.02
C THR A 38 -16.16 -12.05 -4.83
N ALA A 39 -16.09 -11.06 -5.72
CA ALA A 39 -17.20 -10.68 -6.58
C ALA A 39 -16.70 -10.59 -8.02
N LYS A 40 -17.50 -11.06 -8.99
CA LYS A 40 -17.32 -10.71 -10.41
C LYS A 40 -17.67 -9.22 -10.60
N GLN A 41 -16.93 -8.33 -9.95
CA GLN A 41 -17.03 -6.90 -10.13
C GLN A 41 -15.87 -6.43 -10.99
N ASP A 42 -16.22 -5.52 -11.89
CA ASP A 42 -15.28 -4.86 -12.78
C ASP A 42 -14.24 -4.04 -12.00
N HIS A 43 -13.18 -3.68 -12.71
CA HIS A 43 -12.13 -2.77 -12.26
C HIS A 43 -12.70 -1.55 -11.52
N ARG A 44 -12.14 -1.23 -10.35
CA ARG A 44 -12.47 -0.01 -9.59
C ARG A 44 -11.29 0.92 -9.48
N THR A 45 -11.56 2.21 -9.57
CA THR A 45 -10.56 3.28 -9.43
C THR A 45 -10.87 4.19 -8.25
N LEU A 46 -9.90 5.03 -7.85
CA LEU A 46 -10.14 6.07 -6.84
C LEU A 46 -11.30 7.01 -7.22
N ALA A 47 -11.52 7.24 -8.52
CA ALA A 47 -12.58 8.11 -9.01
C ALA A 47 -13.99 7.55 -8.74
N ASP A 48 -14.14 6.23 -8.72
CA ASP A 48 -15.40 5.54 -8.44
C ASP A 48 -15.78 5.62 -6.94
N CYS A 49 -14.84 6.03 -6.10
CA CYS A 49 -15.00 6.16 -4.65
C CYS A 49 -15.21 7.60 -4.18
N LYS A 50 -15.42 8.55 -5.12
CA LYS A 50 -15.60 9.96 -4.79
C LYS A 50 -16.82 10.17 -3.89
N ALA A 51 -16.66 11.04 -2.88
CA ALA A 51 -17.65 11.40 -1.87
C ALA A 51 -18.03 10.30 -0.85
N GLU A 52 -17.38 9.12 -0.91
CA GLU A 52 -17.55 8.05 0.09
C GLU A 52 -16.29 7.89 0.95
N VAL A 53 -16.48 7.46 2.20
CA VAL A 53 -15.35 7.06 3.06
C VAL A 53 -15.00 5.61 2.74
N VAL A 54 -13.83 5.39 2.12
CA VAL A 54 -13.36 4.06 1.73
C VAL A 54 -12.24 3.59 2.65
N LEU A 55 -12.40 2.37 3.19
CA LEU A 55 -11.38 1.69 3.98
C LEU A 55 -10.59 0.73 3.09
N ILE A 56 -9.30 1.01 2.88
CA ILE A 56 -8.40 0.13 2.12
C ILE A 56 -7.66 -0.78 3.10
N LYS A 57 -7.82 -2.10 2.95
CA LYS A 57 -7.14 -3.12 3.76
C LYS A 57 -6.23 -3.97 2.88
N LEU A 58 -4.93 -3.99 3.19
CA LEU A 58 -3.97 -4.88 2.55
C LEU A 58 -3.95 -6.21 3.32
N TRP A 59 -4.10 -7.32 2.60
CA TRP A 59 -4.03 -8.68 3.13
C TRP A 59 -3.51 -9.63 2.03
N GLY A 60 -2.96 -10.77 2.44
CA GLY A 60 -2.44 -11.78 1.52
C GLY A 60 -3.14 -13.12 1.73
N VAL A 61 -3.34 -13.85 0.64
CA VAL A 61 -3.71 -15.27 0.66
C VAL A 61 -2.40 -16.07 0.72
N LYS A 62 -2.35 -17.11 1.55
CA LYS A 62 -1.23 -18.06 1.57
C LYS A 62 -1.33 -19.05 0.43
#